data_AF-A0A952HKG8-F1
#
_entry.id   AF-A0A952HKG8-F1
#
_cell.length_a   1.000
_cell.length_b   1.000
_cell.length_c   1.000
_cell.angle_alpha   90.00
_cell.angle_beta   90.00
_cell.angle_gamma   90.00
#
_symmetry.space_group_name_H-M   'P 1'
#
loop_
_entity.id
_entity.type
_entity.pdbx_description
1 polymer ?
#
loop_
_entity_poly.entity_id
_entity_poly.type
_entity_poly.pdbx_seq_one_letter_code
_entity_poly.pdbx_strand_id
1 'polypeptide(L)'
;MKKILLTLFTSFSIVNAETFEDILEKSINNDLIKSKYYEVMSYEGDIIKAKALSNPEGYISFERLIGNNTSGNLSEFHILQPLRLYGQRKYQTNQAEKEFQHQKLNFEAFKNTYTGNLYTLFYEALYNKYIYEIAQEEMKTSKQILDFIKKTYQLGETTKLDLLRGEKDYKFTEVKLNLSKTKYEESVKRLSGFVGFDVKDVEGDINQIRQIKDKDLTTLPQITAINSKIESLENS
;
A
#
# COMPACT_ATOMS: atom_id res chain seq x y z
N MET A 1 13.28 -55.45 -18.73
CA MET A 1 13.69 -54.02 -18.71
C MET A 1 12.67 -53.29 -19.57
N LYS A 2 11.85 -52.32 -19.14
CA LYS A 2 11.96 -51.26 -18.13
C LYS A 2 10.56 -51.02 -17.53
N LYS A 3 10.46 -50.88 -16.20
CA LYS A 3 9.26 -50.34 -15.53
C LYS A 3 9.33 -48.82 -15.67
N ILE A 4 8.35 -48.22 -16.34
CA ILE A 4 8.19 -46.77 -16.40
C ILE A 4 7.45 -46.37 -15.12
N LEU A 5 8.21 -45.80 -14.17
CA LEU A 5 7.70 -45.22 -12.95
C LEU A 5 7.18 -43.82 -13.29
N LEU A 6 5.87 -43.68 -13.47
CA LEU A 6 5.22 -42.38 -13.65
C LEU A 6 5.14 -41.69 -12.29
N THR A 7 6.13 -40.86 -11.97
CA THR A 7 6.08 -40.00 -10.78
C THR A 7 5.12 -38.84 -11.05
N LEU A 8 3.89 -38.95 -10.54
CA LEU A 8 2.97 -37.81 -10.40
C LEU A 8 3.61 -36.82 -9.42
N PHE A 9 4.14 -35.71 -9.94
CA PHE A 9 4.44 -34.53 -9.14
C PHE A 9 3.10 -33.85 -8.83
N THR A 10 2.47 -34.25 -7.73
CA THR A 10 1.36 -33.49 -7.15
C THR A 10 1.94 -32.19 -6.62
N SER A 11 1.73 -31.08 -7.34
CA SER A 11 1.95 -29.73 -6.84
C SER A 11 0.99 -29.49 -5.67
N PHE A 12 1.44 -29.82 -4.46
CA PHE A 12 0.83 -29.32 -3.24
C PHE A 12 1.13 -27.82 -3.20
N SER A 13 0.19 -27.01 -3.68
CA SER A 13 0.15 -25.59 -3.30
C SER A 13 -0.18 -25.57 -1.82
N ILE A 14 0.86 -25.61 -0.98
CA ILE A 14 0.69 -25.30 0.44
C ILE A 14 0.18 -23.87 0.44
N VAL A 15 -1.08 -23.69 0.81
CA VAL A 15 -1.64 -22.37 1.11
C VAL A 15 -0.95 -21.97 2.42
N ASN A 16 0.22 -21.35 2.29
CA ASN A 16 0.90 -20.76 3.43
C ASN A 16 0.06 -19.55 3.83
N ALA A 17 -0.49 -19.59 5.05
CA ALA A 17 -1.05 -18.40 5.64
C ALA A 17 0.10 -17.41 5.89
N GLU A 18 -0.09 -16.16 5.49
CA GLU A 18 0.98 -15.16 5.57
C GLU A 18 0.88 -14.38 6.89
N THR A 19 2.03 -14.16 7.54
CA THR A 19 2.12 -13.32 8.73
C THR A 19 2.24 -11.84 8.36
N PHE A 20 2.05 -10.94 9.33
CA PHE A 20 2.19 -9.50 9.09
C PHE A 20 3.59 -9.15 8.57
N GLU A 21 4.63 -9.72 9.16
CA GLU A 21 6.03 -9.52 8.79
C GLU A 21 6.31 -9.98 7.36
N ASP A 22 5.79 -11.14 6.96
CA ASP A 22 5.95 -11.66 5.59
C ASP A 22 5.32 -10.71 4.56
N ILE A 23 4.10 -10.24 4.86
CA ILE A 23 3.37 -9.31 3.99
C ILE A 23 4.10 -7.97 3.95
N LEU A 24 4.59 -7.47 5.08
CA LEU A 24 5.36 -6.24 5.16
C LEU A 24 6.63 -6.33 4.30
N GLU A 25 7.41 -7.41 4.43
CA GLU A 25 8.63 -7.60 3.66
C GLU A 25 8.36 -7.62 2.15
N LYS A 26 7.34 -8.37 1.72
CA LYS A 26 6.92 -8.39 0.30
C LYS A 26 6.41 -7.04 -0.17
N SER A 27 5.65 -6.33 0.67
CA SER A 27 5.06 -5.04 0.32
C SER A 27 6.09 -3.93 0.11
N ILE A 28 7.30 -4.04 0.68
CA ILE A 28 8.39 -3.07 0.45
C ILE A 28 8.77 -2.99 -1.03
N ASN A 29 8.60 -4.08 -1.78
CA ASN A 29 8.86 -4.15 -3.22
C ASN A 29 7.66 -3.72 -4.09
N ASN A 30 6.59 -3.19 -3.50
CA ASN A 30 5.41 -2.71 -4.22
C ASN A 30 5.76 -1.55 -5.16
N ASP A 31 5.17 -1.55 -6.36
CA ASP A 31 5.35 -0.54 -7.39
C ASP A 31 5.09 0.89 -6.90
N LEU A 32 4.15 1.08 -5.97
CA LEU A 32 3.85 2.38 -5.36
C LEU A 32 5.04 2.91 -4.55
N ILE A 33 5.65 2.08 -3.69
CA ILE A 33 6.81 2.47 -2.89
C ILE A 33 8.00 2.76 -3.82
N LYS A 34 8.19 1.92 -4.84
CA LYS A 34 9.25 2.09 -5.84
C LYS A 34 9.06 3.38 -6.65
N SER A 35 7.85 3.70 -7.07
CA SER A 35 7.52 4.96 -7.77
C SER A 35 7.85 6.17 -6.90
N LYS A 36 7.45 6.15 -5.62
CA LYS A 36 7.77 7.23 -4.68
C LYS A 36 9.27 7.36 -4.40
N TYR A 37 9.98 6.24 -4.34
CA TYR A 37 11.44 6.25 -4.25
C TYR A 37 12.08 6.94 -5.47
N TYR A 38 11.68 6.59 -6.70
CA TYR A 38 12.24 7.25 -7.89
C TYR A 38 11.84 8.72 -8.01
N GLU A 39 10.66 9.10 -7.53
CA GLU A 39 10.27 10.50 -7.39
C GLU A 39 11.27 11.27 -6.52
N VAL A 40 11.66 10.74 -5.35
CA VAL A 40 12.72 11.33 -4.51
C VAL A 40 14.06 11.38 -5.24
N MET A 41 14.44 10.32 -5.95
CA MET A 41 15.70 10.29 -6.70
C MET A 41 15.75 11.32 -7.84
N SER A 42 14.60 11.73 -8.39
CA SER A 42 14.56 12.79 -9.40
C SER A 42 15.05 14.14 -8.86
N TYR A 43 14.83 14.43 -7.58
CA TYR A 43 15.32 15.64 -6.90
C TYR A 43 16.85 15.64 -6.73
N GLU A 44 17.50 14.47 -6.72
CA GLU A 44 18.97 14.41 -6.80
C GLU A 44 19.47 14.96 -8.14
N GLY A 45 18.73 14.69 -9.23
CA GLY A 45 18.97 15.30 -10.53
C GLY A 45 18.87 16.82 -10.50
N ASP A 46 17.99 17.38 -9.68
CA ASP A 46 17.86 18.83 -9.53
C ASP A 46 19.04 19.46 -8.77
N ILE A 47 19.64 18.73 -7.82
CA ILE A 47 20.93 19.13 -7.21
C ILE A 47 22.01 19.20 -8.29
N ILE A 48 22.09 18.21 -9.18
CA ILE A 48 23.08 18.17 -10.26
C ILE A 48 22.85 19.36 -11.20
N LYS A 49 21.60 19.64 -11.59
CA LYS A 49 21.25 20.81 -12.42
C LYS A 49 21.60 22.14 -11.74
N ALA A 50 21.36 22.26 -10.43
CA ALA A 50 21.69 23.46 -9.67
C ALA A 50 23.21 23.69 -9.56
N LYS A 51 24.00 22.60 -9.50
CA LYS A 51 25.47 22.63 -9.51
C LYS A 51 26.06 22.84 -10.91
N ALA A 52 25.32 22.51 -11.97
CA ALA A 52 25.77 22.68 -13.33
C ALA A 52 25.81 24.17 -13.73
N LEU A 53 26.70 24.51 -14.66
CA LEU A 53 26.59 25.78 -15.37
C LEU A 53 25.51 25.63 -16.43
N SER A 54 24.69 26.67 -16.61
CA SER A 54 23.75 26.70 -17.72
C SER A 54 24.53 26.64 -19.03
N ASN A 55 24.22 25.63 -19.84
CA ASN A 55 24.73 25.56 -21.20
C ASN A 55 24.21 26.77 -22.00
N PRO A 56 25.00 27.32 -22.93
CA PRO A 56 24.52 28.36 -23.83
C PRO A 56 23.41 27.79 -24.72
N GLU A 57 22.34 28.54 -24.92
CA GLU A 57 21.23 28.19 -25.82
C GLU A 57 21.37 29.00 -27.11
N GLY A 58 21.41 28.31 -28.25
CA GLY A 58 21.46 28.93 -29.57
C GLY A 58 20.08 28.92 -30.22
N TYR A 59 19.60 30.07 -30.67
CA TYR A 59 18.38 30.20 -31.45
C TYR A 59 18.68 30.77 -32.82
N ILE A 60 18.11 30.17 -33.85
CA ILE A 60 18.20 30.68 -35.22
C ILE A 60 16.78 31.01 -35.70
N SER A 61 16.55 32.27 -36.09
CA SER A 61 15.28 32.70 -36.68
C SER A 61 15.48 33.04 -38.15
N PHE A 62 14.50 32.65 -38.95
CA PHE A 62 14.38 33.04 -40.34
C PHE A 62 13.02 33.67 -40.51
N GLU A 63 13.00 35.00 -40.65
CA GLU A 63 11.79 35.77 -40.72
C GLU A 63 11.74 36.52 -42.05
N ARG A 64 10.53 36.63 -42.60
CA ARG A 64 10.28 37.47 -43.77
C ARG A 64 9.47 38.67 -43.31
N LEU A 65 10.13 39.82 -43.23
CA LEU A 65 9.50 41.08 -42.89
C LEU A 65 8.75 41.59 -44.13
N ILE A 66 7.43 41.67 -44.04
CA ILE A 66 6.56 42.19 -45.11
C ILE A 66 5.94 43.49 -44.62
N GLY A 67 6.37 44.62 -45.19
CA GLY A 67 5.79 45.95 -44.99
C GLY A 67 5.08 46.45 -46.25
N ASN A 68 4.32 47.55 -46.13
CA ASN A 68 3.44 48.07 -47.19
C ASN A 68 4.10 48.26 -48.56
N ASN A 69 5.43 48.49 -48.65
CA ASN A 69 6.16 48.64 -49.93
C ASN A 69 7.58 48.03 -49.91
N THR A 70 7.95 47.25 -48.89
CA THR A 70 9.29 46.65 -48.77
C THR A 70 9.17 45.24 -48.18
N SER A 71 9.88 44.29 -48.79
CA SER A 71 10.04 42.93 -48.25
C SER A 71 11.52 42.67 -47.97
N GLY A 72 11.85 42.31 -46.74
CA GLY A 72 13.20 41.94 -46.33
C GLY A 72 13.21 40.53 -45.75
N ASN A 73 14.25 39.77 -46.03
CA ASN A 73 14.53 38.54 -45.31
C ASN A 73 15.46 38.88 -44.15
N LEU A 74 15.07 38.50 -42.94
CA LEU A 74 15.85 38.64 -41.73
C LEU A 74 16.26 37.25 -41.27
N SER A 75 17.54 37.04 -41.07
CA SER A 75 18.07 35.80 -40.52
C SER A 75 18.94 36.16 -39.34
N GLU A 76 18.54 35.73 -38.15
CA GLU A 76 19.25 36.06 -36.92
C GLU A 76 19.73 34.79 -36.23
N PHE A 77 20.91 34.87 -35.65
CA PHE A 77 21.46 33.83 -34.80
C PHE A 77 21.79 34.45 -33.45
N HIS A 78 21.16 33.94 -32.41
CA HIS A 78 21.29 34.40 -31.04
C HIS A 78 21.91 33.30 -30.20
N ILE A 79 22.90 33.64 -29.37
CA ILE A 79 23.40 32.76 -28.30
C ILE A 79 23.06 33.43 -26.98
N LEU A 80 22.29 32.73 -26.14
CA LEU A 80 21.90 33.18 -24.81
C LEU A 80 22.64 32.35 -23.75
N GLN A 81 23.36 33.01 -22.87
CA GLN A 81 23.97 32.36 -21.71
C GLN A 81 23.70 33.19 -20.44
N PRO A 82 22.82 32.73 -19.53
CA PRO A 82 22.56 33.45 -18.30
C PRO A 82 23.78 33.33 -17.36
N LEU A 83 24.35 34.48 -16.97
CA LEU A 83 25.41 34.54 -15.97
C LEU A 83 24.78 34.66 -14.57
N ARG A 84 24.98 33.63 -13.73
CA ARG A 84 24.51 33.63 -12.34
C ARG A 84 25.55 34.32 -11.45
N LEU A 85 25.34 35.61 -11.19
CA LEU A 85 26.24 36.44 -10.38
C LEU A 85 25.86 36.41 -8.89
N TYR A 86 26.69 37.04 -8.04
CA TYR A 86 26.39 37.31 -6.62
C TYR A 86 26.03 36.08 -5.77
N GLY A 87 26.67 34.94 -6.02
CA GLY A 87 26.47 33.74 -5.21
C GLY A 87 25.12 33.05 -5.40
N GLN A 88 24.26 33.49 -6.33
CA GLN A 88 22.95 32.88 -6.65
C GLN A 88 23.03 31.36 -6.82
N ARG A 89 24.10 30.87 -7.46
CA ARG A 89 24.35 29.44 -7.64
C ARG A 89 24.49 28.70 -6.30
N LYS A 90 25.16 29.31 -5.30
CA LYS A 90 25.33 28.71 -3.97
C LYS A 90 23.97 28.57 -3.27
N TYR A 91 23.14 29.62 -3.33
CA TYR A 91 21.78 29.59 -2.77
C TYR A 91 20.90 28.54 -3.45
N GLN A 92 20.88 28.50 -4.78
CA GLN A 92 20.13 27.50 -5.54
C GLN A 92 20.60 26.07 -5.28
N THR A 93 21.91 25.86 -5.11
CA THR A 93 22.45 24.55 -4.74
C THR A 93 21.99 24.15 -3.34
N ASN A 94 22.09 25.05 -2.35
CA ASN A 94 21.63 24.78 -0.99
C ASN A 94 20.11 24.52 -0.94
N GLN A 95 19.32 25.31 -1.68
CA GLN A 95 17.88 25.11 -1.82
C GLN A 95 17.57 23.73 -2.39
N ALA A 96 18.22 23.31 -3.47
CA ALA A 96 18.02 21.99 -4.07
C ALA A 96 18.43 20.86 -3.11
N GLU A 97 19.52 21.03 -2.36
CA GLU A 97 19.96 20.06 -1.35
C GLU A 97 18.95 19.92 -0.22
N LYS A 98 18.41 21.04 0.31
CA LYS A 98 17.37 21.04 1.34
C LYS A 98 16.06 20.45 0.83
N GLU A 99 15.68 20.74 -0.41
CA GLU A 99 14.50 20.15 -1.05
C GLU A 99 14.63 18.64 -1.17
N PHE A 100 15.80 18.12 -1.60
CA PHE A 100 16.03 16.69 -1.65
C PHE A 100 15.92 16.02 -0.27
N GLN A 101 16.46 16.65 0.79
CA GLN A 101 16.29 16.14 2.16
C GLN A 101 14.83 16.17 2.61
N HIS A 102 14.09 17.25 2.30
CA HIS A 102 12.65 17.31 2.54
C HIS A 102 11.91 16.14 1.89
N GLN A 103 12.22 15.83 0.63
CA GLN A 103 11.56 14.73 -0.08
C GLN A 103 11.95 13.35 0.45
N LYS A 104 13.19 13.16 0.92
CA LYS A 104 13.57 11.93 1.66
C LYS A 104 12.75 11.74 2.93
N LEU A 105 12.58 12.79 3.73
CA LEU A 105 11.80 12.74 4.96
C LEU A 105 10.31 12.51 4.68
N ASN A 106 9.76 13.11 3.61
CA ASN A 106 8.40 12.82 3.14
C ASN A 106 8.24 11.35 2.74
N PHE A 107 9.25 10.75 2.09
CA PHE A 107 9.22 9.33 1.75
C PHE A 107 9.25 8.43 2.98
N GLU A 108 10.03 8.77 4.01
CA GLU A 108 9.99 8.05 5.29
C GLU A 108 8.63 8.19 5.99
N ALA A 109 8.05 9.40 5.98
CA ALA A 109 6.70 9.62 6.49
C ALA A 109 5.67 8.77 5.74
N PHE A 110 5.77 8.72 4.40
CA PHE A 110 4.93 7.88 3.56
C PHE A 110 5.07 6.40 3.92
N LYS A 111 6.29 5.88 4.10
CA LYS A 111 6.52 4.49 4.54
C LYS A 111 5.87 4.19 5.89
N ASN A 112 5.93 5.12 6.83
CA ASN A 112 5.29 4.96 8.14
C ASN A 112 3.76 4.89 8.01
N THR A 113 3.17 5.79 7.22
CA THR A 113 1.72 5.77 6.93
C THR A 113 1.32 4.50 6.20
N TYR A 114 2.09 4.08 5.20
CA TYR A 114 1.86 2.83 4.48
C TYR A 114 1.87 1.62 5.42
N THR A 115 2.87 1.54 6.30
CA THR A 115 2.99 0.47 7.31
C THR A 115 1.82 0.50 8.29
N GLY A 116 1.38 1.68 8.72
CA GLY A 116 0.21 1.84 9.60
C GLY A 116 -1.08 1.34 8.93
N ASN A 117 -1.30 1.72 7.66
CA ASN A 117 -2.46 1.25 6.90
C ASN A 117 -2.41 -0.25 6.67
N LEU A 118 -1.23 -0.81 6.37
CA LEU A 118 -1.03 -2.25 6.24
C LEU A 118 -1.41 -2.97 7.54
N TYR A 119 -0.95 -2.45 8.68
CA TYR A 119 -1.28 -2.98 10.00
C TYR A 119 -2.79 -3.00 10.22
N THR A 120 -3.48 -1.89 9.97
CA THR A 120 -4.95 -1.82 10.12
C THR A 120 -5.67 -2.86 9.24
N LEU A 121 -5.29 -2.96 7.96
CA LEU A 121 -5.94 -3.90 7.03
C LEU A 121 -5.65 -5.37 7.37
N PHE A 122 -4.41 -5.67 7.78
CA PHE A 122 -4.03 -7.00 8.20
C PHE A 122 -4.82 -7.46 9.43
N TYR A 123 -4.89 -6.62 10.47
CA TYR A 123 -5.64 -6.97 11.68
C TYR A 123 -7.16 -6.94 11.49
N GLU A 124 -7.69 -6.14 10.54
CA GLU A 124 -9.09 -6.25 10.11
C GLU A 124 -9.36 -7.63 9.49
N ALA A 125 -8.48 -8.10 8.60
CA ALA A 125 -8.60 -9.42 7.99
C ALA A 125 -8.47 -10.55 9.03
N LEU A 126 -7.50 -10.45 9.93
CA LEU A 126 -7.29 -11.41 11.01
C LEU A 126 -8.52 -11.47 11.95
N TYR A 127 -9.06 -10.31 12.33
CA TYR A 127 -10.28 -10.25 13.13
C TYR A 127 -11.46 -10.95 12.45
N ASN A 128 -11.69 -10.67 11.16
CA ASN A 128 -12.77 -11.31 10.42
C ASN A 128 -12.56 -12.82 10.26
N LYS A 129 -11.30 -13.29 10.16
CA LYS A 129 -10.96 -14.72 10.20
C LYS A 129 -11.41 -15.37 11.51
N TYR A 130 -11.08 -14.77 12.65
CA TYR A 130 -11.53 -15.27 13.96
C TYR A 130 -13.06 -15.30 14.09
N ILE A 131 -13.76 -14.26 13.61
CA ILE A 131 -15.22 -14.24 13.60
C ILE A 131 -15.80 -15.36 12.72
N TYR A 132 -15.17 -15.64 11.58
CA TYR A 132 -15.54 -16.76 10.72
C TYR A 132 -15.31 -18.11 11.39
N GLU A 133 -14.17 -18.32 12.06
CA GLU A 133 -13.88 -19.55 12.82
C GLU A 133 -14.87 -19.76 13.98
N ILE A 134 -15.21 -18.69 14.72
CA ILE A 134 -16.23 -18.74 15.76
C ILE A 134 -17.58 -19.15 15.17
N ALA A 135 -17.98 -18.56 14.04
CA ALA A 135 -19.24 -18.92 13.37
C ALA A 135 -19.26 -20.38 12.87
N GLN A 136 -18.10 -20.94 12.49
CA GLN A 136 -17.99 -22.35 12.12
C GLN A 136 -18.26 -23.27 13.32
N GLU A 137 -17.62 -23.01 14.47
CA GLU A 137 -17.83 -23.80 15.68
C GLU A 137 -19.25 -23.62 16.25
N GLU A 138 -19.83 -22.41 16.17
CA GLU A 138 -21.23 -22.15 16.51
C GLU A 138 -22.19 -22.99 15.64
N MET A 139 -22.00 -23.01 14.31
CA MET A 139 -22.85 -23.79 13.41
C MET A 139 -22.74 -25.29 13.71
N LYS A 140 -21.53 -25.79 13.93
CA LYS A 140 -21.27 -27.18 14.29
C LYS A 140 -21.96 -27.57 15.60
N THR A 141 -21.88 -26.71 16.60
CA THR A 141 -22.58 -26.89 17.89
C THR A 141 -24.09 -26.87 17.70
N SER A 142 -24.62 -25.90 16.93
CA SER A 142 -26.05 -25.82 16.62
C SER A 142 -26.57 -27.06 15.88
N LYS A 143 -25.76 -27.61 14.97
CA LYS A 143 -26.07 -28.87 14.29
C LYS A 143 -26.19 -30.04 15.26
N GLN A 144 -25.26 -30.17 16.21
CA GLN A 144 -25.31 -31.22 17.23
C GLN A 144 -26.58 -31.10 18.11
N ILE A 145 -26.96 -29.88 18.47
CA ILE A 145 -28.20 -29.61 19.21
C ILE A 145 -29.43 -30.01 18.38
N LEU A 146 -29.48 -29.62 17.11
CA LEU A 146 -30.57 -30.01 16.20
C LEU A 146 -30.65 -31.53 16.05
N ASP A 147 -29.53 -32.22 15.89
CA ASP A 147 -29.48 -33.68 15.77
C ASP A 147 -29.97 -34.37 17.04
N PHE A 148 -29.67 -33.80 18.22
CA PHE A 148 -30.23 -34.27 19.50
C PHE A 148 -31.76 -34.08 19.56
N ILE A 149 -32.26 -32.89 19.23
CA ILE A 149 -33.71 -32.58 19.21
C ILE A 149 -34.46 -33.48 18.22
N LYS A 150 -33.87 -33.78 17.06
CA LYS A 150 -34.45 -34.71 16.08
C LYS A 150 -34.61 -36.11 16.65
N LYS A 151 -33.61 -36.60 17.39
CA LYS A 151 -33.67 -37.92 18.04
C LYS A 151 -34.75 -37.97 19.12
N THR A 152 -34.82 -36.97 19.99
CA THR A 152 -35.84 -36.92 21.07
C THR A 152 -37.25 -36.72 20.52
N TYR A 153 -37.41 -35.98 19.42
CA TYR A 153 -38.68 -35.88 18.70
C TYR A 153 -39.14 -37.24 18.15
N GLN A 154 -38.22 -38.02 17.56
CA GLN A 154 -38.53 -39.37 17.06
C GLN A 154 -38.95 -40.34 18.18
N LEU A 155 -38.41 -40.15 19.38
CA LEU A 155 -38.78 -40.90 20.58
C LEU A 155 -40.10 -40.41 21.22
N GLY A 156 -40.66 -39.30 20.73
CA GLY A 156 -41.88 -38.69 21.27
C GLY A 156 -41.66 -37.86 22.54
N GLU A 157 -40.42 -37.63 22.95
CA GLU A 157 -40.08 -36.88 24.17
C GLU A 157 -40.11 -35.36 23.99
N THR A 158 -40.14 -34.89 22.73
CA THR A 158 -40.04 -33.47 22.37
C THR A 158 -41.17 -33.09 21.41
N THR A 159 -41.58 -31.82 21.42
CA THR A 159 -42.70 -31.38 20.57
C THR A 159 -42.26 -31.03 19.15
N LYS A 160 -43.22 -31.00 18.22
CA LYS A 160 -42.95 -30.51 16.85
C LYS A 160 -42.49 -29.05 16.85
N LEU A 161 -42.95 -28.24 17.80
CA LEU A 161 -42.56 -26.84 17.93
C LEU A 161 -41.07 -26.71 18.27
N ASP A 162 -40.56 -27.54 19.17
CA ASP A 162 -39.14 -27.55 19.55
C ASP A 162 -38.25 -27.98 18.39
N LEU A 163 -38.69 -28.98 17.60
CA LEU A 163 -38.00 -29.35 16.36
C LEU A 163 -37.92 -28.17 15.38
N LEU A 164 -39.04 -27.49 15.13
CA LEU A 164 -39.06 -26.33 14.23
C LEU A 164 -38.17 -25.18 14.75
N ARG A 165 -38.11 -24.99 16.07
CA ARG A 165 -37.22 -24.01 16.70
C ARG A 165 -35.76 -24.36 16.49
N GLY A 166 -35.37 -25.61 16.73
CA GLY A 166 -34.01 -26.10 16.47
C GLY A 166 -33.60 -25.96 15.00
N GLU A 167 -34.51 -26.27 14.06
CA GLU A 167 -34.25 -26.09 12.62
C GLU A 167 -34.05 -24.61 12.25
N LYS A 168 -34.85 -23.72 12.85
CA LYS A 168 -34.72 -22.27 12.66
C LYS A 168 -33.37 -21.76 13.20
N ASP A 169 -33.00 -22.20 14.40
CA ASP A 169 -31.76 -21.76 15.06
C ASP A 169 -30.53 -22.26 14.29
N TYR A 170 -30.53 -23.50 13.78
CA TYR A 170 -29.48 -24.01 12.89
C TYR A 170 -29.38 -23.19 11.59
N LYS A 171 -30.50 -22.94 10.91
CA LYS A 171 -30.52 -22.09 9.70
C LYS A 171 -29.97 -20.69 9.97
N PHE A 172 -30.26 -20.11 11.14
CA PHE A 172 -29.73 -18.81 11.52
C PHE A 172 -28.20 -18.85 11.67
N THR A 173 -27.64 -19.90 12.27
CA THR A 173 -26.18 -20.08 12.36
C THR A 173 -25.52 -20.30 11.00
N GLU A 174 -26.18 -21.00 10.06
CA GLU A 174 -25.70 -21.18 8.68
C GLU A 174 -25.63 -19.84 7.93
N VAL A 175 -26.65 -18.97 8.08
CA VAL A 175 -26.62 -17.61 7.53
C VAL A 175 -25.49 -16.79 8.14
N LYS A 176 -25.27 -16.88 9.46
CA LYS A 176 -24.17 -16.19 10.16
C LYS A 176 -22.80 -16.66 9.66
N LEU A 177 -22.63 -17.97 9.43
CA LEU A 177 -21.41 -18.53 8.86
C LEU A 177 -21.13 -17.97 7.46
N ASN A 178 -22.13 -17.98 6.58
CA ASN A 178 -21.95 -17.46 5.22
C ASN A 178 -21.62 -15.96 5.23
N LEU A 179 -22.27 -15.17 6.08
CA LEU A 179 -21.99 -13.74 6.21
C LEU A 179 -20.57 -13.48 6.72
N SER A 180 -20.12 -14.21 7.75
CA SER A 180 -18.76 -14.05 8.29
C SER A 180 -17.68 -14.49 7.30
N LYS A 181 -17.94 -15.56 6.53
CA LYS A 181 -17.08 -15.99 5.43
C LYS A 181 -16.92 -14.90 4.37
N THR A 182 -18.03 -14.33 3.89
CA THR A 182 -17.98 -13.24 2.89
C THR A 182 -17.19 -12.05 3.41
N LYS A 183 -17.42 -11.63 4.67
CA LYS A 183 -16.67 -10.53 5.29
C LYS A 183 -15.17 -10.83 5.37
N TYR A 184 -14.81 -12.06 5.72
CA TYR A 184 -13.41 -12.48 5.74
C TYR A 184 -12.79 -12.38 4.34
N GLU A 185 -13.42 -12.97 3.33
CA GLU A 185 -12.95 -12.91 1.94
C GLU A 185 -12.84 -11.46 1.41
N GLU A 186 -13.79 -10.59 1.75
CA GLU A 186 -13.75 -9.17 1.39
C GLU A 186 -12.56 -8.45 2.04
N SER A 187 -12.29 -8.72 3.32
CA SER A 187 -11.16 -8.11 4.03
C SER A 187 -9.81 -8.56 3.48
N VAL A 188 -9.68 -9.85 3.11
CA VAL A 188 -8.48 -10.39 2.45
C VAL A 188 -8.29 -9.80 1.05
N LYS A 189 -9.38 -9.63 0.28
CA LYS A 189 -9.32 -8.96 -1.03
C LYS A 189 -8.90 -7.49 -0.91
N ARG A 190 -9.39 -6.78 0.10
CA ARG A 190 -9.00 -5.40 0.38
C ARG A 190 -7.51 -5.31 0.72
N LEU A 191 -7.02 -6.21 1.58
CA LEU A 191 -5.60 -6.32 1.91
C LEU A 191 -4.76 -6.59 0.65
N SER A 192 -5.16 -7.57 -0.16
CA SER A 192 -4.50 -7.93 -1.42
C SER A 192 -4.41 -6.76 -2.39
N GLY A 193 -5.52 -6.02 -2.56
CA GLY A 193 -5.57 -4.82 -3.40
C GLY A 193 -4.65 -3.69 -2.91
N PHE A 194 -4.45 -3.57 -1.60
CA PHE A 194 -3.54 -2.57 -1.01
C PHE A 194 -2.06 -2.95 -1.19
N VAL A 195 -1.71 -4.22 -0.97
CA VAL A 195 -0.31 -4.69 -1.07
C VAL A 195 0.14 -4.99 -2.49
N GLY A 196 -0.79 -5.09 -3.43
CA GLY A 196 -0.50 -5.29 -4.86
C GLY A 196 -0.16 -6.74 -5.23
N PHE A 197 -0.39 -7.70 -4.33
CA PHE A 197 -0.25 -9.14 -4.58
C PHE A 197 -1.40 -9.92 -3.92
N ASP A 198 -1.64 -11.14 -4.40
CA ASP A 198 -2.72 -12.00 -3.92
C ASP A 198 -2.38 -12.60 -2.55
N VAL A 199 -3.04 -12.13 -1.49
CA VAL A 199 -3.00 -12.71 -0.15
C VAL A 199 -4.16 -13.69 -0.04
N LYS A 200 -3.87 -14.96 0.26
CA LYS A 200 -4.91 -16.02 0.32
C LYS A 200 -5.48 -16.25 1.71
N ASP A 201 -4.62 -16.20 2.71
CA ASP A 201 -4.98 -16.44 4.11
C ASP A 201 -4.02 -15.64 5.01
N VAL A 202 -4.50 -15.22 6.16
CA VAL A 202 -3.72 -14.48 7.17
C VAL A 202 -3.59 -15.28 8.45
N GLU A 203 -2.42 -15.25 9.08
CA GLU A 203 -2.18 -15.94 10.35
C GLU A 203 -1.45 -15.02 11.33
N GLY A 204 -1.87 -15.07 12.59
CA GLY A 204 -1.30 -14.27 13.67
C GLY A 204 -2.15 -14.32 14.94
N ASP A 205 -1.58 -13.83 16.04
CA ASP A 205 -2.30 -13.72 17.32
C ASP A 205 -2.90 -12.32 17.46
N ILE A 206 -4.24 -12.24 17.52
CA ILE A 206 -4.96 -10.98 17.70
C ILE A 206 -4.65 -10.28 19.03
N ASN A 207 -4.18 -11.02 20.03
CA ASN A 207 -3.88 -10.48 21.36
C ASN A 207 -2.49 -9.82 21.43
N GLN A 208 -1.64 -10.07 20.43
CA GLN A 208 -0.32 -9.44 20.33
C GLN A 208 -0.44 -8.11 19.61
N ILE A 209 -0.99 -7.11 20.31
CA ILE A 209 -1.01 -5.73 19.81
C ILE A 209 0.38 -5.13 20.01
N ARG A 210 0.95 -4.57 18.94
CA ARG A 210 2.23 -3.85 19.03
C ARG A 210 2.06 -2.66 19.96
N GLN A 211 2.80 -2.66 21.07
CA GLN A 211 2.77 -1.52 22.00
C GLN A 211 3.27 -0.26 21.26
N ILE A 212 2.43 0.78 21.23
CA ILE A 212 2.82 2.08 20.71
C ILE A 212 3.77 2.68 21.75
N LYS A 213 5.07 2.59 21.49
CA LYS A 213 6.07 3.25 22.30
C LYS A 213 5.91 4.76 22.14
N ASP A 214 5.85 5.49 23.25
CA ASP A 214 5.88 6.95 23.23
C ASP A 214 7.11 7.42 22.46
N LYS A 215 6.86 8.05 21.31
CA LYS A 215 7.90 8.59 20.43
C LYS A 215 7.84 10.10 20.52
N ASP A 216 9.01 10.72 20.66
CA ASP A 216 9.11 12.18 20.66
C ASP A 216 8.56 12.73 19.34
N LEU A 217 7.50 13.53 19.44
CA LEU A 217 6.80 14.12 18.30
C LEU A 217 7.74 14.99 17.46
N THR A 218 8.74 15.63 18.06
CA THR A 218 9.67 16.51 17.35
C THR A 218 10.59 15.76 16.38
N THR A 219 10.77 14.45 16.60
CA THR A 219 11.60 13.56 15.77
C THR A 219 10.83 12.89 14.63
N LEU A 220 9.54 13.20 14.48
CA LEU A 220 8.73 12.59 13.43
C LEU A 220 9.18 13.10 12.05
N PRO A 221 9.34 12.21 11.05
CA PRO A 221 9.79 12.60 9.72
C PRO A 221 8.94 13.70 9.09
N GLN A 222 7.64 13.76 9.39
CA GLN A 222 6.73 14.82 8.91
C GLN A 222 7.12 16.21 9.44
N ILE A 223 7.46 16.30 10.74
CA ILE A 223 7.85 17.56 11.37
C ILE A 223 9.25 17.96 10.89
N THR A 224 10.19 17.01 10.81
CA THR A 224 11.52 17.26 10.26
C THR A 224 11.48 17.66 8.78
N ALA A 225 10.56 17.09 8.00
CA ALA A 225 10.35 17.47 6.60
C ALA A 225 9.90 18.92 6.49
N ILE A 226 8.92 19.36 7.31
CA ILE A 226 8.46 20.75 7.34
C ILE A 226 9.63 21.69 7.68
N ASN A 227 10.43 21.37 8.69
CA ASN A 227 11.60 22.18 9.05
C ASN A 227 12.61 22.26 7.90
N SER A 228 12.89 21.14 7.22
CA SER A 228 13.79 21.13 6.05
C SER A 228 13.24 21.99 4.90
N LYS A 229 11.91 22.04 4.73
CA LYS A 229 11.26 22.91 3.75
C LYS A 229 11.40 24.38 4.12
N ILE A 230 11.18 24.73 5.39
CA ILE A 230 11.39 26.09 5.89
C ILE A 230 12.83 26.52 5.61
N GLU A 231 13.82 25.69 5.95
CA GLU A 231 15.23 25.96 5.65
C GLU A 231 15.52 26.13 4.15
N SER A 232 14.81 25.41 3.28
CA SER A 232 14.96 25.58 1.81
C SER A 232 14.45 26.94 1.31
N LEU A 233 13.45 27.51 1.98
CA LEU A 233 12.81 28.78 1.62
C LEU A 233 13.53 29.98 2.24
N GLU A 234 14.07 29.84 3.44
CA GLU A 234 14.84 30.89 4.11
C GLU A 234 16.22 31.13 3.46
N ASN A 235 16.75 30.10 2.79
CA ASN A 235 18.06 30.15 2.12
C ASN A 235 17.97 30.35 0.59
N SER A 236 16.79 30.70 0.05
CA SER A 236 16.58 30.95 -1.39
C SER A 236 16.85 32.39 -1.80
#